data_AF-A0A1Q4VFN0-F1
#
_entry.id   AF-A0A1Q4VFN0-F1
#
_cell.length_a   1.000
_cell.length_b   1.000
_cell.length_c   1.000
_cell.angle_alpha   90.00
_cell.angle_beta   90.00
_cell.angle_gamma   90.00
#
_symmetry.space_group_name_H-M   'P 1'
#
loop_
_entity.id
_entity.type
_entity.pdbx_description
1 polymer ?
#
loop_
_entity_poly.entity_id
_entity_poly.type
_entity_poly.pdbx_seq_one_letter_code
_entity_poly.pdbx_strand_id
1 'polypeptide(L)'
;MIAGAYTSRRDWENASLVWSGCAAVHPDRSFEYRSPERETSQIRQVVYLPPGAQVEATDRILIGGVFYDIDGEPLPWTHGSLGHIQVRAWRVRR
;
A
#
# COMPACT_ATOMS: atom_id res chain seq x y z
N MET A 1 -27.32 -2.22 -23.25
CA MET A 1 -27.06 -2.56 -21.84
C MET A 1 -25.57 -2.81 -21.71
N ILE A 2 -24.82 -1.87 -21.14
CA ILE A 2 -23.37 -2.03 -20.93
C ILE A 2 -23.21 -2.37 -19.45
N ALA A 3 -23.07 -3.67 -19.16
CA ALA A 3 -22.86 -4.17 -17.80
C ALA A 3 -21.50 -3.67 -17.29
N GLY A 4 -21.51 -3.14 -16.07
CA GLY A 4 -20.43 -2.34 -15.49
C GLY A 4 -19.08 -3.06 -15.41
N ALA A 5 -18.07 -2.45 -16.01
CA ALA A 5 -16.67 -2.86 -15.93
C ALA A 5 -15.96 -2.41 -14.63
N TYR A 6 -16.70 -2.04 -13.58
CA TYR A 6 -16.15 -1.36 -12.40
C TYR A 6 -16.57 -1.97 -11.05
N THR A 7 -16.79 -3.29 -10.99
CA THR A 7 -17.12 -3.96 -9.70
C THR A 7 -16.48 -5.35 -9.55
N SER A 8 -15.28 -5.59 -10.11
CA SER A 8 -14.50 -6.74 -9.63
C SER A 8 -13.92 -6.39 -8.27
N ARG A 9 -14.69 -6.71 -7.22
CA ARG A 9 -14.19 -6.70 -5.84
C ARG A 9 -13.04 -7.69 -5.78
N ARG A 10 -11.83 -7.21 -5.54
CA ARG A 10 -10.63 -8.07 -5.50
C ARG A 10 -10.82 -9.18 -4.47
N ASP A 11 -10.51 -10.39 -4.91
CA ASP A 11 -10.57 -11.59 -4.09
C ASP A 11 -9.27 -11.74 -3.29
N TRP A 12 -9.26 -11.12 -2.12
CA TRP A 12 -8.14 -11.19 -1.19
C TRP A 12 -8.05 -12.53 -0.46
N GLU A 13 -9.08 -13.37 -0.54
CA GLU A 13 -9.07 -14.72 0.06
C GLU A 13 -8.18 -15.68 -0.74
N ASN A 14 -7.97 -15.39 -2.04
CA ASN A 14 -7.13 -16.17 -2.94
C ASN A 14 -5.82 -15.43 -3.34
N ALA A 15 -5.37 -14.48 -2.52
CA ALA A 15 -4.14 -13.73 -2.79
C ALA A 15 -2.88 -14.58 -2.62
N SER A 16 -1.89 -14.38 -3.49
CA SER A 16 -0.56 -14.99 -3.40
C SER A 16 0.46 -14.06 -2.73
N LEU A 17 1.36 -14.64 -1.93
CA LEU A 17 2.48 -13.89 -1.35
C LEU A 17 3.55 -13.59 -2.41
N VAL A 18 3.75 -12.32 -2.73
CA VAL A 18 4.77 -11.87 -3.70
C VAL A 18 6.12 -11.55 -3.05
N TRP A 19 6.13 -11.16 -1.77
CA TRP A 19 7.34 -10.86 -1.02
C TRP A 19 7.10 -10.95 0.50
N SER A 20 8.12 -11.41 1.23
CA SER A 20 8.15 -11.36 2.70
C SER A 20 9.57 -11.15 3.20
N GLY A 21 9.73 -10.37 4.27
CA GLY A 21 11.03 -10.15 4.89
C GLY A 21 11.01 -8.92 5.80
N CYS A 22 12.20 -8.45 6.16
CA CYS A 22 12.35 -7.21 6.91
C CYS A 22 12.16 -6.00 5.98
N ALA A 23 11.36 -5.04 6.43
CA ALA A 23 11.15 -3.74 5.80
C ALA A 23 11.27 -2.64 6.86
N ALA A 24 11.69 -1.45 6.46
CA ALA A 24 11.63 -0.28 7.33
C ALA A 24 10.27 0.40 7.19
N VAL A 25 9.59 0.65 8.31
CA VAL A 25 8.26 1.27 8.35
C VAL A 25 8.32 2.55 9.15
N HIS A 26 7.92 3.65 8.52
CA HIS A 26 7.91 4.98 9.12
C HIS A 26 6.51 5.59 9.01
N PRO A 27 6.05 6.35 10.02
CA PRO A 27 4.89 7.20 9.82
C PRO A 27 5.20 8.24 8.73
N ASP A 28 4.27 8.49 7.80
CA ASP A 28 4.42 9.55 6.79
C ASP A 28 4.12 10.92 7.42
N ARG A 29 2.83 11.24 7.53
CA ARG A 29 2.25 12.40 8.19
C ARG A 29 0.75 12.16 8.34
N SER A 30 0.11 12.74 9.36
CA SER A 30 -1.35 12.73 9.45
C SER A 30 -1.92 13.54 8.28
N PHE A 31 -2.73 12.91 7.43
CA PHE A 31 -3.42 13.60 6.33
C PHE A 31 -4.91 13.73 6.68
N GLU A 32 -5.39 14.97 6.76
CA GLU A 32 -6.83 15.25 6.78
C GLU A 32 -7.32 15.29 5.34
N TYR A 33 -8.03 14.25 4.92
CA TYR A 33 -8.78 14.34 3.68
C TYR A 33 -10.06 15.13 3.96
N ARG A 34 -10.08 16.42 3.62
CA ARG A 34 -11.31 17.23 3.65
C ARG A 34 -12.21 16.84 2.47
N SER A 35 -12.90 15.71 2.60
CA SER A 35 -14.12 15.49 1.82
C SER A 35 -15.31 15.99 2.61
N PRO A 36 -16.26 16.73 2.00
CA PRO A 36 -17.42 17.29 2.70
C PRO A 36 -18.35 16.24 3.33
N GLU A 37 -18.10 14.95 3.12
CA GLU A 37 -18.97 13.87 3.57
C GLU A 37 -18.42 13.04 4.74
N ARG A 38 -17.11 13.06 5.04
CA ARG A 38 -16.53 12.31 6.18
C ARG A 38 -15.24 12.92 6.70
N GLU A 39 -15.26 13.39 7.94
CA GLU A 39 -14.09 13.70 8.74
C GLU A 39 -13.39 12.38 9.09
N THR A 40 -12.47 11.94 8.24
CA THR A 40 -11.74 10.69 8.44
C THR A 40 -10.26 10.94 8.28
N SER A 41 -9.60 11.26 9.40
CA SER A 41 -8.14 11.26 9.46
C SER A 41 -7.64 9.84 9.18
N GLN A 42 -6.81 9.71 8.14
CA GLN A 42 -6.15 8.46 7.80
C GLN A 42 -4.65 8.62 8.05
N ILE A 43 -4.10 7.70 8.84
CA ILE A 43 -2.66 7.64 9.09
C ILE A 43 -2.02 6.84 7.96
N ARG A 44 -1.18 7.50 7.17
CA ARG A 44 -0.36 6.86 6.14
C ARG A 44 0.99 6.44 6.73
N GLN A 45 1.48 5.32 6.24
CA GLN A 45 2.81 4.80 6.52
C GLN A 45 3.64 4.85 5.24
N VAL A 46 4.93 5.11 5.38
CA VAL A 46 5.94 4.87 4.34
C VAL A 46 6.66 3.57 4.68
N VAL A 47 6.70 2.66 3.72
CA VAL A 47 7.37 1.37 3.82
C VAL A 47 8.50 1.34 2.81
N TYR A 48 9.71 1.02 3.28
CA TYR A 48 10.87 0.82 2.43
C TYR A 48 11.16 -0.68 2.32
N LEU A 49 11.04 -1.19 1.10
CA LEU A 49 11.29 -2.58 0.72
C LEU A 49 12.67 -2.72 0.07
N PRO A 50 13.30 -3.90 0.14
CA PRO A 50 14.55 -4.16 -0.56
C PRO A 50 14.37 -4.01 -2.08
N PRO A 51 15.47 -3.73 -2.81
CA PRO A 51 15.43 -3.66 -4.25
C PRO A 51 15.05 -5.05 -4.81
N GLY A 52 14.14 -5.09 -5.78
CA GLY A 52 13.65 -6.32 -6.39
C GLY A 52 12.40 -6.94 -5.74
N ALA A 53 11.85 -6.35 -4.68
CA ALA A 53 10.51 -6.73 -4.21
C ALA A 53 9.48 -6.45 -5.32
N GLN A 54 8.76 -7.48 -5.76
CA GLN A 54 7.76 -7.38 -6.83
C GLN A 54 6.41 -6.93 -6.25
N VAL A 55 6.36 -5.68 -5.80
CA VAL A 55 5.14 -5.07 -5.25
C VAL A 55 4.47 -4.19 -6.30
N GLU A 56 3.15 -4.29 -6.39
CA GLU A 56 2.29 -3.50 -7.28
C GLU A 56 1.40 -2.55 -6.48
N ALA A 57 0.93 -1.45 -7.09
CA ALA A 57 -0.02 -0.52 -6.46
C ALA A 57 -1.31 -1.20 -5.97
N THR A 58 -1.57 -2.37 -6.53
CA THR A 58 -2.76 -3.16 -6.28
C THR A 58 -2.67 -4.08 -5.08
N ASP A 59 -1.47 -4.27 -4.53
CA ASP A 59 -1.20 -5.24 -3.48
C ASP A 59 -1.58 -4.75 -2.08
N ARG A 60 -1.54 -5.69 -1.13
CA ARG A 60 -1.66 -5.43 0.30
C ARG A 60 -0.39 -5.79 1.03
N ILE A 61 -0.09 -4.99 2.05
CA ILE A 61 1.05 -5.21 2.93
C ILE A 61 0.54 -5.66 4.30
N LEU A 62 1.11 -6.75 4.82
CA LEU A 62 0.86 -7.22 6.18
C LEU A 62 2.00 -6.79 7.10
N ILE A 63 1.72 -5.90 8.05
CA ILE A 63 2.70 -5.37 9.00
C ILE A 63 2.17 -5.60 10.42
N GLY A 64 2.90 -6.38 11.23
CA GLY A 64 2.49 -6.65 12.62
C GLY A 64 1.08 -7.24 12.76
N GLY A 65 0.65 -8.07 11.80
CA GLY A 65 -0.70 -8.67 11.78
C GLY A 65 -1.81 -7.76 11.26
N VAL A 66 -1.49 -6.54 10.81
CA VAL A 66 -2.46 -5.58 10.27
C VAL A 66 -2.24 -5.41 8.76
N PHE A 67 -3.34 -5.47 8.00
CA PHE A 67 -3.31 -5.23 6.56
C PHE A 67 -3.40 -3.74 6.23
N TYR A 68 -2.60 -3.35 5.25
CA TYR A 68 -2.58 -2.03 4.65
C TYR A 68 -2.76 -2.15 3.14
N ASP A 69 -3.59 -1.29 2.56
CA ASP A 69 -3.66 -1.11 1.11
C ASP A 69 -2.52 -0.18 0.70
N ILE A 70 -1.99 -0.39 -0.50
CA ILE A 70 -1.00 0.51 -1.09
C ILE A 70 -1.71 1.77 -1.63
N ASP A 71 -1.12 2.93 -1.36
CA ASP A 71 -1.58 4.24 -1.79
C ASP A 71 -0.66 4.81 -2.87
N GLY A 72 -1.10 4.70 -4.12
CA GLY A 72 -0.34 5.14 -5.29
C GLY A 72 0.70 4.12 -5.77
N GLU A 73 1.53 4.55 -6.73
CA GLU A 73 2.53 3.69 -7.35
C GLU A 73 3.73 3.45 -6.43
N PRO A 74 4.22 2.20 -6.30
CA PRO A 74 5.53 1.92 -5.71
C PRO A 74 6.64 2.69 -6.41
N LEU A 75 7.49 3.35 -5.64
CA LEU A 75 8.55 4.22 -6.17
C LEU A 75 9.91 3.51 -6.05
N PRO A 76 10.46 2.97 -7.14
CA PRO A 76 11.79 2.39 -7.11
C PRO A 76 12.84 3.49 -6.99
N TRP A 77 13.73 3.33 -6.02
CA TRP A 77 14.94 4.14 -5.86
C TRP A 77 16.14 3.30 -6.28
N THR A 78 16.70 3.59 -7.45
CA THR A 78 17.82 2.83 -8.04
C THR A 78 19.16 3.56 -7.97
N HIS A 79 19.19 4.74 -7.35
CA HIS A 79 20.39 5.58 -7.30
C HIS A 79 21.25 5.25 -6.07
N GLY A 80 22.54 4.98 -6.28
CA GLY A 80 23.52 4.70 -5.23
C GLY A 80 23.49 3.25 -4.73
N SER A 81 24.23 2.97 -3.65
CA SER A 81 24.38 1.61 -3.08
C SER A 81 23.22 1.17 -2.20
N LEU A 82 22.27 2.07 -1.88
CA LEU A 82 21.12 1.82 -1.00
C LEU A 82 19.82 1.81 -1.80
N GLY A 83 19.79 1.03 -2.88
CA GLY A 83 18.58 0.86 -3.68
C GLY A 83 17.45 0.28 -2.84
N HIS A 84 16.22 0.75 -3.05
CA HIS A 84 15.04 0.32 -2.31
C HIS A 84 13.76 0.65 -3.09
N ILE A 85 12.62 0.17 -2.64
CA ILE A 85 11.31 0.54 -3.17
C ILE A 85 10.54 1.22 -2.05
N GLN A 86 10.11 2.46 -2.28
CA GLN A 86 9.27 3.20 -1.35
C GLN A 86 7.80 2.97 -1.68
N VAL A 87 7.02 2.55 -0.69
CA VAL A 87 5.58 2.35 -0.80
C VAL A 87 4.88 3.19 0.23
N ARG A 88 3.80 3.88 -0.15
CA ARG A 88 2.88 4.49 0.81
C ARG A 88 1.74 3.53 1.05
N ALA A 89 1.32 3.38 2.31
CA ALA A 89 0.28 2.44 2.67
C ALA A 89 -0.66 3.02 3.72
N TRP A 90 -1.93 2.66 3.65
CA TRP A 90 -2.99 3.08 4.57
C TRP A 90 -3.72 1.87 5.10
N ARG A 91 -4.13 1.93 6.37
CA ARG A 91 -4.72 0.78 7.03
C ARG A 91 -6.06 0.41 6.38
N VAL A 92 -6.23 -0.86 6.04
CA VAL A 92 -7.51 -1.39 5.56
C VAL A 92 -8.55 -1.23 6.67
N ARG A 93 -9.65 -0.54 6.38
CA ARG A 93 -10.82 -0.51 7.28
C ARG A 93 -11.71 -1.71 6.96
N ARG A 94 -12.04 -2.50 7.97
CA ARG A 94 -13.09 -3.53 7.89
C ARG A 94 -14.46 -2.87 7.96
#